data_AF-A0A7S1TJ69-F1
#
_entry.id   AF-A0A7S1TJ69-F1
#
_cell.length_a   1.000
_cell.length_b   1.000
_cell.length_c   1.000
_cell.angle_alpha   90.00
_cell.angle_beta   90.00
_cell.angle_gamma   90.00
#
_symmetry.space_group_name_H-M   'P 1'
#
loop_
_entity.id
_entity.type
_entity.pdbx_description
1 polymer ?
#
loop_
_entity_poly.entity_id
_entity_poly.type
_entity_poly.pdbx_seq_one_letter_code
_entity_poly.pdbx_strand_id
1 'polypeptide(L)'
;KCLVLEINPPSREERVVHSSQIVFDRDLPHYGTNGGYVEVTSRSGSTLIRSPTLMFVEALDKLLEKMCRDEFPLHLIDAISVSGQQHGSVFWKQGGSMILEELK
;
A
#
# COMPACT_ATOMS: atom_id res chain seq x y z
N LYS A 1 8.23 3.71 -6.64
CA LYS A 1 7.87 2.88 -5.45
C LYS A 1 6.61 2.08 -5.75
N CYS A 2 6.37 1.00 -5.03
CA CYS A 2 5.21 0.13 -5.21
C CYS A 2 4.73 -0.48 -3.88
N LEU A 3 3.51 -1.00 -3.89
CA LEU A 3 3.03 -1.99 -2.93
C LEU A 3 3.19 -3.37 -3.56
N VAL A 4 3.77 -4.31 -2.84
CA VAL A 4 3.96 -5.70 -3.28
C VAL A 4 3.34 -6.63 -2.25
N LEU A 5 2.66 -7.66 -2.72
CA LEU A 5 2.16 -8.75 -1.92
C LEU A 5 2.73 -10.06 -2.46
N GLU A 6 3.28 -10.86 -1.55
CA GLU A 6 3.82 -12.18 -1.84
C GLU A 6 3.17 -13.19 -0.90
N ILE A 7 2.85 -14.37 -1.43
CA ILE A 7 2.26 -15.47 -0.65
C ILE A 7 3.20 -16.65 -0.71
N ASN A 8 3.49 -17.20 0.46
CA ASN A 8 4.27 -18.42 0.65
C ASN A 8 3.34 -19.57 1.05
N PRO A 9 3.65 -20.82 0.67
CA PRO A 9 2.88 -21.97 1.09
C PRO A 9 3.06 -22.22 2.59
N PRO A 10 2.12 -22.93 3.25
CA PRO A 10 2.25 -23.29 4.67
C PRO A 10 3.44 -24.21 4.99
N SER A 11 3.98 -24.90 3.99
CA SER A 11 5.15 -25.77 4.13
C SER A 11 6.41 -24.98 4.45
N ARG A 12 7.41 -25.60 5.10
CA ARG A 12 8.75 -25.01 5.34
C ARG A 12 9.57 -24.68 4.08
N GLU A 13 8.99 -24.81 2.89
CA GLU A 13 9.58 -24.33 1.65
C GLU A 13 9.32 -22.83 1.50
N GLU A 14 10.36 -22.02 1.63
CA GLU A 14 10.31 -20.58 1.38
C GLU A 14 10.31 -20.31 -0.13
N ARG A 15 9.16 -20.53 -0.78
CA ARG A 15 8.95 -20.13 -2.18
C ARG A 15 7.68 -19.30 -2.33
N VAL A 16 7.77 -18.25 -3.13
CA VAL A 16 6.62 -17.42 -3.49
C VAL A 16 5.74 -18.20 -4.48
N VAL A 17 4.48 -18.44 -4.12
CA VAL A 17 3.47 -19.11 -4.97
C VAL A 17 2.53 -18.13 -5.66
N HIS A 18 2.45 -16.90 -5.16
CA HIS A 18 1.73 -15.80 -5.79
C HIS A 18 2.45 -14.49 -5.52
N SER A 19 2.53 -13.62 -6.52
CA SER A 19 3.08 -12.27 -6.38
C SER A 19 2.20 -11.29 -7.17
N SER A 20 1.80 -10.21 -6.50
CA SER A 20 1.04 -9.11 -7.07
C SER A 20 1.65 -7.79 -6.65
N GLN A 21 1.59 -6.79 -7.53
CA GLN A 21 2.13 -5.46 -7.22
C GLN A 21 1.31 -4.33 -7.85
N ILE A 22 1.32 -3.19 -7.17
CA ILE A 22 0.81 -1.90 -7.65
C ILE A 22 1.96 -0.91 -7.64
N VAL A 23 2.41 -0.50 -8.83
CA VAL A 23 3.45 0.50 -9.05
C VAL A 23 2.81 1.88 -9.06
N PHE A 24 3.07 2.68 -8.02
CA PHE A 24 2.31 3.91 -7.76
C PHE A 24 2.25 4.88 -8.95
N ASP A 25 3.41 5.19 -9.56
CA ASP A 25 3.46 6.17 -10.65
C ASP A 25 2.76 5.68 -11.93
N ARG A 26 2.69 4.36 -12.14
CA ARG A 26 2.07 3.73 -13.33
C ARG A 26 0.58 3.47 -13.13
N ASP A 27 0.24 2.88 -11.99
CA ASP A 27 -1.10 2.34 -11.72
C ASP A 27 -2.01 3.36 -11.02
N LEU A 28 -1.44 4.40 -10.40
CA LEU A 28 -2.15 5.47 -9.71
C LEU A 28 -1.65 6.87 -10.15
N PRO A 29 -1.60 7.16 -11.47
CA PRO A 29 -0.96 8.37 -11.99
C PRO A 29 -1.64 9.67 -11.54
N HIS A 30 -2.91 9.62 -11.13
CA HIS A 30 -3.67 10.79 -10.66
C HIS A 30 -3.14 11.39 -9.36
N TYR A 31 -2.31 10.67 -8.59
CA TYR A 31 -1.62 11.25 -7.43
C TYR A 31 -0.44 12.15 -7.80
N GLY A 32 -0.02 12.17 -9.07
CA GLY A 32 1.02 13.06 -9.58
C GLY A 32 2.40 12.81 -8.95
N THR A 33 2.69 11.58 -8.54
CA THR A 33 3.98 11.22 -7.95
C THR A 33 5.04 10.95 -8.99
N ASN A 34 6.30 11.15 -8.59
CA ASN A 34 7.48 10.66 -9.31
C ASN A 34 8.33 9.86 -8.32
N GLY A 35 8.54 8.58 -8.59
CA GLY A 35 9.16 7.67 -7.62
C GLY A 35 8.27 7.41 -6.40
N GLY A 36 6.95 7.61 -6.50
CA GLY A 36 6.00 7.44 -5.41
C GLY A 36 6.01 8.53 -4.34
N TYR A 37 6.54 9.72 -4.64
CA TYR A 37 6.44 10.90 -3.79
C TYR A 37 6.15 12.16 -4.62
N VAL A 38 5.72 13.22 -3.93
CA VAL A 38 5.55 14.57 -4.46
C VAL A 38 6.52 15.49 -3.73
N GLU A 39 7.22 16.32 -4.49
CA GLU A 39 8.04 17.40 -3.95
C GLU A 39 7.18 18.64 -3.72
N VAL A 40 7.28 19.23 -2.53
CA VAL A 40 6.57 20.45 -2.18
C VAL A 40 7.58 21.46 -1.66
N THR A 41 7.75 22.55 -2.40
CA THR A 41 8.54 23.69 -1.94
C THR A 41 7.73 24.47 -0.91
N SER A 42 8.28 24.57 0.31
CA SER A 42 7.68 25.37 1.36
C SER A 42 7.84 26.87 1.07
N ARG A 43 7.08 27.71 1.79
CA ARG A 43 7.20 29.17 1.67
C ARG A 43 8.58 29.69 2.08
N SER A 44 9.34 28.94 2.88
CA SER A 44 10.71 29.29 3.28
C SER A 44 11.77 28.75 2.31
N GLY A 45 11.36 28.17 1.17
CA GLY A 45 12.27 27.64 0.15
C GLY A 45 12.84 26.26 0.45
N SER A 46 12.41 25.60 1.54
CA SER A 46 12.82 24.21 1.83
C SER A 46 11.98 23.22 1.03
N THR A 47 12.62 22.19 0.49
CA THR A 47 11.94 21.09 -0.21
C THR A 47 11.44 20.06 0.81
N LEU A 48 10.14 19.78 0.78
CA LEU A 48 9.51 18.71 1.52
C LEU A 48 9.18 17.56 0.57
N ILE A 49 9.58 16.35 0.92
CA ILE A 49 9.17 15.13 0.21
C ILE A 49 8.02 14.48 0.97
N ARG A 50 6.90 14.24 0.30
CA ARG A 50 5.75 13.52 0.90
C ARG A 50 5.09 12.58 -0.09
N SER A 51 4.54 11.48 0.40
CA SER A 51 3.69 10.58 -0.38
C SER A 51 2.23 10.78 0.07
N PRO A 52 1.27 10.91 -0.84
CA PRO A 52 -0.14 11.00 -0.44
C PRO A 52 -0.59 9.73 0.29
N THR A 53 -1.10 9.84 1.52
CA THR A 53 -1.50 8.66 2.31
C THR A 53 -2.59 7.84 1.62
N LEU A 54 -3.55 8.50 0.96
CA LEU A 54 -4.64 7.83 0.24
C LEU A 54 -4.14 6.98 -0.94
N MET A 55 -2.97 7.29 -1.50
CA MET A 55 -2.35 6.47 -2.54
C MET A 55 -2.02 5.07 -2.03
N PHE A 56 -1.60 4.94 -0.76
CA PHE A 56 -1.31 3.63 -0.17
C PHE A 56 -2.59 2.84 0.09
N VAL A 57 -3.66 3.51 0.50
CA VAL A 57 -4.97 2.89 0.71
C VAL A 57 -5.54 2.38 -0.62
N GLU A 58 -5.59 3.24 -1.64
CA GLU A 58 -6.06 2.85 -2.97
C GLU A 58 -5.19 1.77 -3.61
N ALA A 59 -3.87 1.79 -3.38
CA ALA A 59 -2.99 0.72 -3.85
C ALA A 59 -3.33 -0.64 -3.20
N LEU A 60 -3.67 -0.66 -1.91
CA LEU A 60 -4.07 -1.88 -1.23
C LEU A 60 -5.40 -2.40 -1.79
N ASP A 61 -6.39 -1.53 -1.96
CA ASP A 61 -7.69 -1.89 -2.56
C ASP A 61 -7.51 -2.50 -3.95
N LYS A 62 -6.76 -1.83 -4.84
CA LYS A 62 -6.49 -2.33 -6.19
C LYS A 62 -5.72 -3.65 -6.19
N LEU A 63 -4.81 -3.85 -5.24
CA LEU A 63 -4.06 -5.09 -5.13
C LEU A 63 -5.00 -6.24 -4.73
N LEU A 64 -5.87 -6.03 -3.75
CA LEU A 64 -6.85 -7.04 -3.32
C LEU A 64 -7.89 -7.32 -4.42
N GLU A 65 -8.39 -6.29 -5.10
CA GLU A 65 -9.25 -6.44 -6.28
C GLU A 65 -8.59 -7.25 -7.39
N LYS A 66 -7.29 -7.04 -7.61
CA LYS A 66 -6.50 -7.83 -8.55
C LYS A 66 -6.44 -9.29 -8.12
N MET A 67 -6.17 -9.58 -6.84
CA MET A 67 -6.17 -10.96 -6.34
C MET A 67 -7.53 -11.64 -6.50
N CYS A 68 -8.63 -10.93 -6.23
CA CYS A 68 -9.97 -11.45 -6.45
C CYS A 68 -10.26 -11.74 -7.93
N ARG A 69 -9.85 -10.83 -8.84
CA ARG A 69 -9.99 -11.03 -10.29
C ARG A 69 -9.12 -12.18 -10.82
N ASP A 70 -7.97 -12.37 -10.21
CA ASP A 70 -7.06 -13.49 -10.51
C ASP A 70 -7.52 -14.79 -9.82
N GLU A 71 -8.74 -14.80 -9.24
CA GLU A 71 -9.38 -15.93 -8.55
C GLU A 71 -8.52 -16.57 -7.45
N PHE A 72 -7.67 -15.77 -6.80
CA PHE A 72 -6.81 -16.28 -5.73
C PHE A 72 -7.67 -16.71 -4.52
N PRO A 73 -7.47 -17.93 -3.97
CA PRO A 73 -8.26 -18.44 -2.85
C PRO A 73 -7.85 -17.79 -1.52
N LEU A 74 -8.35 -16.57 -1.26
CA LEU A 74 -8.01 -15.77 -0.06
C LEU A 74 -8.28 -16.50 1.26
N HIS A 75 -9.24 -17.41 1.30
CA HIS A 75 -9.58 -18.22 2.48
C HIS A 75 -8.47 -19.21 2.91
N LEU A 76 -7.45 -19.41 2.07
CA LEU A 76 -6.27 -20.24 2.38
C LEU A 76 -5.14 -19.44 3.04
N ILE A 77 -5.30 -18.13 3.25
CA ILE A 77 -4.28 -17.30 3.90
C ILE A 77 -4.40 -17.46 5.42
N ASP A 78 -3.42 -18.12 6.03
CA ASP A 78 -3.38 -18.35 7.49
C ASP A 78 -2.94 -17.12 8.28
N ALA A 79 -2.03 -16.31 7.71
CA ALA A 79 -1.44 -15.16 8.38
C ALA A 79 -0.98 -14.10 7.38
N ILE A 80 -0.95 -12.85 7.85
CA ILE A 80 -0.45 -11.71 7.10
C ILE A 80 0.62 -11.01 7.95
N SER A 81 1.74 -10.69 7.32
CA SER A 81 2.75 -9.78 7.86
C SER A 81 2.98 -8.67 6.85
N VAL A 82 3.37 -7.49 7.34
CA VAL A 82 3.55 -6.30 6.52
C VAL A 82 4.89 -5.66 6.88
N SER A 83 5.60 -5.21 5.85
CA SER A 83 6.72 -4.30 6.00
C SER A 83 6.41 -3.00 5.27
N GLY A 84 7.00 -1.91 5.73
CA GLY A 84 6.81 -0.58 5.14
C GLY A 84 8.12 0.19 5.13
N GLN A 85 8.20 1.19 4.27
CA GLN A 85 9.36 2.08 4.25
C GLN A 85 9.53 2.77 5.62
N GLN A 86 10.76 2.78 6.13
CA GLN A 86 11.10 3.35 7.43
C GLN A 86 11.01 4.88 7.43
N HIS A 87 10.87 5.46 8.63
CA HIS A 87 10.83 6.91 8.91
C HIS A 87 9.61 7.69 8.36
N GLY A 88 8.71 7.05 7.62
CA GLY A 88 7.44 7.64 7.23
C GLY A 88 6.52 7.84 8.43
N SER A 89 5.79 8.96 8.48
CA SER A 89 4.77 9.22 9.49
C SER A 89 3.41 9.44 8.83
N VAL A 90 2.36 8.86 9.41
CA VAL A 90 0.97 9.06 8.99
C VAL A 90 0.22 9.75 10.13
N PHE A 91 -0.44 10.86 9.81
CA PHE A 91 -1.19 11.65 10.78
C PHE A 91 -2.69 11.38 10.61
N TRP A 92 -3.30 10.82 11.65
CA TRP A 92 -4.72 10.52 11.66
C TRP A 92 -5.53 11.73 12.09
N LYS A 93 -6.65 11.97 11.41
CA LYS A 93 -7.64 12.96 11.86
C LYS A 93 -8.24 12.50 13.19
N GLN A 94 -8.57 13.44 14.06
CA GLN A 94 -9.33 13.14 15.27
C GLN A 94 -10.62 12.38 14.92
N GLY A 95 -10.85 11.26 15.61
CA GLY A 95 -11.95 10.33 15.35
C GLY A 95 -11.75 9.35 14.20
N GLY A 96 -10.60 9.37 13.51
CA GLY A 96 -10.29 8.42 12.44
C GLY A 96 -10.27 6.96 12.88
N SER A 97 -9.83 6.69 14.12
CA SER A 97 -9.86 5.33 14.69
C SER A 97 -11.28 4.80 14.87
N MET A 98 -12.21 5.65 15.34
CA MET A 98 -13.62 5.26 15.50
C MET A 98 -14.25 4.90 14.15
N ILE A 99 -13.95 5.68 13.10
CA ILE A 99 -14.42 5.38 11.74
C ILE A 99 -13.85 4.04 11.25
N LEU A 100 -12.58 3.75 11.55
CA LEU A 100 -11.94 2.49 11.16
C LEU A 100 -12.57 1.27 11.86
N GLU A 101 -12.99 1.42 13.12
CA GLU A 101 -13.71 0.37 13.86
C GLU A 101 -15.11 0.08 13.28
N GLU A 102 -15.72 1.05 12.60
CA GLU A 102 -17.03 0.93 11.96
C GLU A 102 -16.98 0.40 10.52
N LEU A 103 -15.79 0.19 9.94
CA LEU A 103 -15.66 -0.41 8.61
C LEU A 103 -16.15 -1.88 8.64
N LYS A 104 -17.06 -2.21 7.71
CA LYS A 104 -17.67 -3.53 7.57
C LYS A 104 -16.92 -4.43 6.59
#